data_AF-A0A174CCX6-F1
#
_entry.id   AF-A0A174CCX6-F1
#
_cell.length_a   1.000
_cell.length_b   1.000
_cell.length_c   1.000
_cell.angle_alpha   90.00
_cell.angle_beta   90.00
_cell.angle_gamma   90.00
#
_symmetry.space_group_name_H-M   'P 1'
#
loop_
_entity.id
_entity.type
_entity.pdbx_description
1 polymer ?
#
loop_
_entity_poly.entity_id
_entity_poly.type
_entity_poly.pdbx_seq_one_letter_code
_entity_poly.pdbx_strand_id
1 'polypeptide(L)'
;MSSLAQEESRSISENVTWGHRKRFTVNFLTKETKDNEGEMPQYYVEHNHEAIISPQIFDWVQEGIKRRREGKKRYSGVSIFSSKIKCGDCDGWYGAKVWHSTDKYRRTIYRCNGGINKACTCSAMLSDGTVIGRKILSLPREKDSLGHKLNKIKKAQ
;
A
#
# COMPACT_ATOMS: atom_id res chain seq x y z
N MET A 1 14.18 -0.21 -21.14
CA MET A 1 12.77 -0.38 -21.57
C MET A 1 11.78 0.54 -20.83
N SER A 2 12.19 1.37 -19.85
CA SER A 2 11.26 2.33 -19.19
C SER A 2 11.27 3.74 -19.80
N SER A 3 12.22 4.06 -20.68
CA SER A 3 12.42 5.42 -21.20
C SER A 3 11.30 5.88 -22.13
N LEU A 4 10.80 5.01 -23.02
CA LEU A 4 9.69 5.33 -23.92
C LEU A 4 8.41 5.67 -23.15
N ALA A 5 8.04 4.88 -22.14
CA ALA A 5 6.86 5.16 -21.32
C ALA A 5 7.02 6.42 -20.43
N GLN A 6 8.25 6.82 -20.11
CA GLN A 6 8.57 8.02 -19.32
C GLN A 6 8.57 9.27 -20.21
N GLU A 7 9.06 9.17 -21.45
CA GLU A 7 8.96 10.20 -22.48
C GLU A 7 7.51 10.40 -22.95
N GLU A 8 6.74 9.32 -23.10
CA GLU A 8 5.28 9.35 -23.32
C GLU A 8 4.54 10.03 -22.15
N SER A 9 5.04 9.86 -20.91
CA SER A 9 4.47 10.54 -19.74
C SER A 9 4.81 12.02 -19.73
N ARG A 10 6.04 12.42 -20.13
CA ARG A 10 6.41 13.83 -20.30
C ARG A 10 5.53 14.52 -21.34
N SER A 11 5.21 13.82 -22.42
CA SER A 11 4.25 14.26 -23.44
C SER A 11 2.84 14.50 -22.88
N ILE A 12 2.37 13.70 -21.91
CA ILE A 12 1.07 13.90 -21.22
C ILE A 12 1.03 15.20 -20.41
N SER A 13 2.18 15.67 -19.90
CA SER A 13 2.24 16.88 -19.07
C SER A 13 2.26 18.18 -19.86
N GLU A 14 2.82 18.15 -21.06
CA GLU A 14 2.96 19.34 -21.87
C GLU A 14 1.79 19.49 -22.85
N ASN A 15 1.25 18.42 -23.46
CA ASN A 15 0.31 18.59 -24.56
C ASN A 15 -0.48 17.33 -24.92
N VAL A 16 -1.70 17.12 -24.39
CA VAL A 16 -2.60 16.12 -24.97
C VAL A 16 -4.08 16.54 -24.86
N THR A 17 -4.66 16.97 -25.98
CA THR A 17 -5.98 16.49 -26.38
C THR A 17 -5.81 15.11 -27.01
N TRP A 18 -6.48 14.11 -26.44
CA TRP A 18 -6.28 12.69 -26.80
C TRP A 18 -6.34 12.44 -28.31
N GLY A 19 -5.37 11.67 -28.80
CA GLY A 19 -5.22 11.27 -30.20
C GLY A 19 -6.53 10.90 -30.86
N HIS A 20 -6.77 11.49 -32.03
CA HIS A 20 -7.90 11.12 -32.87
C HIS A 20 -7.82 9.62 -33.20
N ARG A 21 -8.89 8.90 -32.82
CA ARG A 21 -9.16 7.45 -33.02
C ARG A 21 -8.30 6.45 -32.22
N LYS A 22 -8.59 6.37 -30.91
CA LYS A 22 -8.26 5.19 -30.08
C LYS A 22 -9.02 3.92 -30.50
N ARG A 23 -10.22 4.09 -31.04
CA ARG A 23 -11.10 3.05 -31.55
C ARG A 23 -11.59 3.43 -32.92
N PHE A 24 -11.76 2.44 -33.79
CA PHE A 24 -12.35 2.62 -35.11
C PHE A 24 -13.46 1.59 -35.32
N THR A 25 -14.39 1.94 -36.21
CA THR A 25 -15.46 1.03 -36.61
C THR A 25 -14.94 0.11 -37.70
N VAL A 26 -14.92 -1.19 -37.42
CA VAL A 26 -14.44 -2.22 -38.37
C VAL A 26 -15.44 -2.41 -39.50
N ASN A 27 -16.73 -2.39 -39.17
CA ASN A 27 -17.80 -2.67 -40.11
C ASN A 27 -18.95 -1.66 -39.93
N PHE A 28 -19.32 -1.00 -41.03
CA PHE A 28 -20.33 0.06 -41.06
C PHE A 28 -21.75 -0.45 -40.73
N LEU A 29 -22.03 -1.72 -41.00
CA LEU A 29 -23.35 -2.32 -40.82
C LEU A 29 -23.55 -2.83 -39.39
N THR A 30 -22.53 -3.49 -38.83
CA THR A 30 -22.58 -4.04 -37.46
C THR A 30 -22.17 -3.02 -36.39
N LYS A 31 -21.58 -1.88 -36.79
CA LYS A 31 -21.05 -0.82 -35.91
C LYS A 31 -20.08 -1.35 -34.85
N GLU A 32 -19.43 -2.46 -35.11
CA GLU A 32 -18.44 -3.04 -34.22
C GLU A 32 -17.22 -2.11 -34.12
N THR A 33 -16.91 -1.70 -32.89
CA THR A 33 -15.71 -0.90 -32.58
C THR A 33 -14.59 -1.78 -32.05
N LYS A 34 -13.41 -1.66 -32.66
CA LYS A 34 -12.16 -2.30 -32.21
C LYS A 34 -11.17 -1.21 -31.77
N ASP A 35 -10.29 -1.55 -30.83
CA ASP A 35 -9.14 -0.72 -30.48
C ASP A 35 -8.14 -0.67 -31.65
N ASN A 36 -7.54 0.51 -31.85
CA ASN A 36 -6.59 0.74 -32.93
C ASN A 36 -5.19 0.24 -32.51
N GLU A 37 -4.80 -0.93 -33.00
CA GLU A 37 -3.46 -1.52 -32.79
C GLU A 37 -2.42 -1.06 -33.82
N GLY A 38 -2.75 -0.04 -34.63
CA GLY A 38 -1.90 0.47 -35.72
C GLY A 38 -2.52 0.37 -37.11
N GLU A 39 -3.78 -0.08 -37.20
CA GLU A 39 -4.54 -0.16 -38.46
C GLU A 39 -4.90 1.24 -39.01
N MET A 40 -5.02 2.23 -38.14
CA MET A 40 -5.19 3.64 -38.51
C MET A 40 -4.07 4.49 -37.92
N PRO A 41 -3.64 5.56 -38.62
CA PRO A 41 -2.61 6.45 -38.10
C PRO A 41 -3.09 7.14 -36.82
N GLN A 42 -2.31 6.97 -35.76
CA GLN A 42 -2.46 7.68 -34.49
C GLN A 42 -1.34 8.73 -34.43
N TYR A 43 -1.70 10.00 -34.23
CA TYR A 43 -0.75 11.10 -34.11
C TYR A 43 -0.87 11.77 -32.75
N TYR A 44 0.28 12.20 -32.20
CA TYR A 44 0.36 13.05 -31.03
C TYR A 44 0.40 14.50 -31.51
N VAL A 45 -0.54 15.32 -31.06
CA VAL A 45 -0.54 16.76 -31.35
C VAL A 45 0.20 17.46 -30.22
N GLU A 46 1.37 17.99 -30.53
CA GLU A 46 2.15 18.80 -29.60
C GLU A 46 1.67 20.28 -29.67
N HIS A 47 1.79 21.00 -28.57
CA HIS A 47 1.58 22.45 -28.38
C HIS A 47 0.18 23.00 -28.70
N ASN A 48 -0.89 22.26 -28.38
CA ASN A 48 -2.27 22.72 -28.65
C ASN A 48 -2.81 23.69 -27.59
N HIS A 49 -2.45 23.48 -26.32
CA HIS A 49 -2.85 24.38 -25.23
C HIS A 49 -1.68 24.63 -24.29
N GLU A 50 -1.70 25.73 -23.56
CA GLU A 50 -0.74 25.97 -22.50
C GLU A 50 -0.82 24.85 -21.45
N ALA A 51 0.33 24.40 -20.97
CA ALA A 51 0.42 23.33 -19.99
C ALA A 51 -0.31 23.72 -18.69
N ILE A 52 -1.25 22.87 -18.25
CA ILE A 52 -2.03 23.08 -17.02
C ILE A 52 -1.11 23.09 -15.78
N ILE A 53 -0.04 22.29 -15.82
CA ILE A 53 0.94 22.15 -14.74
C ILE A 53 2.33 22.31 -15.34
N SER A 54 3.22 23.03 -14.64
CA SER A 54 4.60 23.18 -15.09
C SER A 54 5.32 21.81 -15.18
N PRO A 55 6.24 21.62 -16.15
CA PRO A 55 6.96 20.35 -16.32
C PRO A 55 7.69 19.88 -15.06
N GLN A 56 8.26 20.82 -14.29
CA GLN A 56 8.97 20.52 -13.05
C GLN A 56 8.09 19.84 -12.00
N ILE A 57 6.87 20.36 -11.80
CA ILE A 57 5.91 19.78 -10.86
C ILE A 57 5.47 18.39 -11.32
N PHE A 58 5.27 18.21 -12.64
CA PHE A 58 4.91 16.91 -13.18
C PHE A 58 6.01 15.85 -12.95
N ASP A 59 7.27 16.22 -13.21
CA ASP A 59 8.42 15.34 -12.96
C ASP A 59 8.50 14.92 -11.48
N TRP A 60 8.29 15.85 -10.54
CA TRP A 60 8.25 15.53 -9.11
C TRP A 60 7.12 14.55 -8.75
N VAL A 61 5.94 14.68 -9.38
CA VAL A 61 4.81 13.77 -9.16
C VAL A 61 5.11 12.38 -9.70
N GLN A 62 5.69 12.29 -10.90
CA GLN A 62 6.06 11.01 -11.50
C GLN A 62 7.12 10.29 -10.67
N GLU A 63 8.13 11.00 -10.18
CA GLU A 63 9.12 10.44 -9.27
C GLU A 63 8.47 9.94 -7.97
N GLY A 64 7.52 10.72 -7.42
CA GLY A 64 6.73 10.32 -6.27
C GLY A 64 5.90 9.05 -6.50
N ILE A 65 5.31 8.88 -7.69
CA ILE A 65 4.56 7.69 -8.10
C ILE A 65 5.51 6.49 -8.23
N LYS A 66 6.64 6.66 -8.90
CA LYS A 66 7.67 5.62 -9.08
C LYS A 66 8.15 5.09 -7.74
N ARG A 67 8.50 6.00 -6.82
CA ARG A 67 8.90 5.64 -5.43
C ARG A 67 7.83 4.82 -4.70
N ARG A 68 6.54 5.14 -4.89
CA ARG A 68 5.44 4.38 -4.29
C ARG A 68 5.25 3.00 -4.92
N ARG A 69 5.58 2.83 -6.20
CA ARG A 69 5.43 1.57 -6.95
C ARG A 69 6.54 0.55 -6.64
N GLU A 70 7.77 1.02 -6.46
CA GLU A 70 8.94 0.17 -6.19
C GLU A 70 9.01 -0.31 -4.73
N GLY A 71 8.35 0.39 -3.79
CA GLY A 71 8.27 -0.02 -2.39
C GLY A 71 7.32 -1.21 -2.15
N LYS A 72 7.76 -2.23 -1.40
CA LYS A 72 6.87 -3.28 -0.87
C LYS A 72 5.93 -2.67 0.19
N LYS A 73 4.66 -2.48 -0.18
CA LYS A 73 3.48 -2.07 0.62
C LYS A 73 3.34 -0.57 0.93
N ARG A 74 2.07 -0.15 0.98
CA ARG A 74 1.53 1.19 1.27
C ARG A 74 2.41 1.94 2.29
N TYR A 75 3.08 3.01 1.86
CA TYR A 75 3.55 4.05 2.77
C TYR A 75 2.32 4.63 3.46
N SER A 76 2.08 4.24 4.71
CA SER A 76 0.96 4.74 5.48
C SER A 76 1.50 5.70 6.53
N GLY A 77 1.19 6.99 6.40
CA GLY A 77 1.49 7.99 7.43
C GLY A 77 0.53 7.92 8.62
N VAL A 78 -0.23 6.84 8.76
CA VAL A 78 -1.31 6.70 9.76
C VAL A 78 -0.77 6.77 11.19
N SER A 79 0.49 6.37 11.41
CA SER A 79 1.13 6.45 12.71
C SER A 79 2.64 6.65 12.57
N ILE A 80 3.26 7.22 13.60
CA ILE A 80 4.68 7.62 13.64
C ILE A 80 5.62 6.46 13.24
N PHE A 81 5.27 5.23 13.63
CA PHE A 81 6.09 4.04 13.41
C PHE A 81 5.58 3.11 12.30
N SER A 82 4.59 3.54 11.51
CA SER A 82 4.05 2.72 10.43
C SER A 82 5.12 2.42 9.38
N SER A 83 5.32 1.13 9.10
CA SER A 83 6.34 0.64 8.14
C SER A 83 7.78 1.10 8.46
N LYS A 84 8.08 1.46 9.72
CA LYS A 84 9.44 1.85 10.16
C LYS A 84 10.11 0.79 11.03
N ILE A 85 9.35 0.09 11.87
CA ILE A 85 9.91 -0.83 12.88
C ILE A 85 9.63 -2.27 12.49
N LYS A 86 10.70 -3.07 12.35
CA LYS A 86 10.67 -4.48 11.98
C LYS A 86 11.13 -5.35 13.16
N CYS A 87 10.48 -6.51 13.35
CA CYS A 87 10.90 -7.50 14.33
C CYS A 87 12.10 -8.29 13.81
N GLY A 88 13.15 -8.44 14.62
CA GLY A 88 14.34 -9.23 14.27
C GLY A 88 14.11 -10.73 14.20
N ASP A 89 13.14 -11.28 14.95
CA ASP A 89 12.95 -12.73 15.02
C ASP A 89 12.03 -13.27 13.91
N CYS A 90 10.98 -12.52 13.54
CA CYS A 90 9.93 -13.02 12.64
C CYS A 90 9.75 -12.20 11.36
N ASP A 91 10.61 -11.18 11.17
CA ASP A 91 10.58 -10.20 10.09
C ASP A 91 9.25 -9.44 9.93
N GLY A 92 8.35 -9.59 10.89
CA GLY A 92 7.06 -8.92 10.90
C GLY A 92 7.19 -7.44 11.25
N TRP A 93 6.40 -6.60 10.59
CA TRP A 93 6.28 -5.18 10.92
C TRP A 93 5.52 -4.97 12.23
N TYR A 94 5.95 -3.98 13.00
CA TYR A 94 5.17 -3.49 14.13
C TYR A 94 3.94 -2.72 13.65
N GLY A 95 2.83 -2.87 14.38
CA GLY A 95 1.59 -2.14 14.14
C GLY A 95 1.04 -1.57 15.43
N ALA A 96 0.35 -0.44 15.32
CA ALA A 96 -0.40 0.16 16.41
C ALA A 96 -1.58 -0.74 16.81
N LYS A 97 -1.77 -0.93 18.11
CA LYS A 97 -2.88 -1.66 18.74
C LYS A 97 -3.43 -0.82 19.88
N VAL A 98 -4.75 -0.77 20.00
CA VAL A 98 -5.42 -0.10 21.12
C VAL A 98 -5.62 -1.12 22.23
N TRP A 99 -5.10 -0.82 23.42
CA TRP A 99 -5.37 -1.56 24.66
C TRP A 99 -6.39 -0.80 25.50
N HIS A 100 -7.16 -1.53 26.32
CA HIS A 100 -8.21 -0.95 27.16
C HIS A 100 -9.19 -0.08 26.36
N SER A 101 -9.65 -0.56 25.19
CA SER A 101 -10.40 0.27 24.23
C SER A 101 -11.66 0.93 24.81
N THR A 102 -12.33 0.27 25.75
CA THR A 102 -13.59 0.71 26.36
C THR A 102 -13.38 1.39 27.73
N ASP A 103 -12.15 1.37 28.25
CA ASP A 103 -11.83 1.77 29.63
C ASP A 103 -11.03 3.08 29.63
N LYS A 104 -11.03 3.81 30.75
CA LYS A 104 -10.31 5.09 30.95
C LYS A 104 -8.82 4.95 30.69
N TYR A 105 -8.26 3.75 30.86
CA TYR A 105 -6.86 3.45 30.62
C TYR A 105 -6.53 3.13 29.15
N ARG A 106 -7.39 3.56 28.21
CA ARG A 106 -7.18 3.40 26.77
C ARG A 106 -5.81 3.93 26.37
N ARG A 107 -4.97 3.06 25.81
CA ARG A 107 -3.63 3.41 25.34
C ARG A 107 -3.30 2.74 24.02
N THR A 108 -2.53 3.45 23.20
CA THR A 108 -2.00 2.91 21.95
C THR A 108 -0.62 2.33 22.21
N ILE A 109 -0.47 1.04 21.93
CA ILE A 109 0.82 0.36 21.98
C ILE A 109 1.21 -0.12 20.59
N TYR A 110 2.49 -0.35 20.36
CA TYR A 110 3.00 -0.96 19.14
C TYR A 110 3.55 -2.34 19.46
N ARG A 111 3.12 -3.32 18.67
CA ARG A 111 3.51 -4.72 18.79
C ARG A 111 3.71 -5.30 17.40
N CYS A 112 4.59 -6.30 17.29
CA CYS A 112 4.72 -7.05 16.05
C CYS A 112 3.38 -7.65 15.59
N ASN A 113 3.07 -7.54 14.30
CA ASN A 113 1.90 -8.15 13.67
C ASN A 113 2.06 -9.64 13.36
N GLY A 114 3.21 -10.25 13.69
CA GLY A 114 3.52 -11.67 13.43
C GLY A 114 2.53 -12.68 14.05
N GLY A 115 1.66 -12.23 14.96
CA GLY A 115 0.59 -13.04 15.52
C GLY A 115 1.11 -14.22 16.35
N ILE A 116 0.22 -15.19 16.62
CA ILE A 116 0.51 -16.42 17.37
C ILE A 116 1.25 -17.45 16.49
N ASN A 117 1.20 -17.28 15.17
CA ASN A 117 1.69 -18.26 14.19
C ASN A 117 3.23 -18.25 14.01
N LYS A 118 3.93 -17.30 14.62
CA LYS A 118 5.39 -17.22 14.56
C LYS A 118 5.96 -17.09 15.97
N ALA A 119 6.88 -17.97 16.31
CA ALA A 119 7.67 -17.83 17.53
C ALA A 119 8.54 -16.58 17.42
N CYS A 120 8.23 -15.54 18.20
CA CYS A 120 9.11 -14.40 18.41
C CYS A 120 9.03 -13.93 19.84
N THR A 121 10.14 -13.41 20.34
CA THR A 121 10.18 -12.65 21.58
C THR A 121 9.95 -11.19 21.22
N CYS A 122 8.69 -10.86 21.00
CA CYS A 122 8.32 -9.54 20.52
C CYS A 122 8.15 -8.56 21.70
N SER A 123 8.72 -7.37 21.59
CA SER A 123 8.53 -6.29 22.56
C SER A 123 7.21 -5.57 22.30
N ALA A 124 6.54 -5.09 23.35
CA ALA A 124 5.45 -4.12 23.25
C ALA A 124 5.99 -2.75 23.69
N MET A 125 5.77 -1.72 22.88
CA MET A 125 6.26 -0.37 23.14
C MET A 125 5.12 0.65 23.09
N LEU A 126 5.29 1.77 23.78
CA LEU A 126 4.41 2.93 23.72
C LEU A 126 4.75 3.81 22.49
N SER A 127 3.94 4.83 22.25
CA SER A 127 4.13 5.78 21.14
C SER A 127 5.36 6.67 21.28
N ASP A 128 5.88 6.84 22.49
CA ASP A 128 7.13 7.54 22.82
C ASP A 128 8.37 6.65 22.65
N GLY A 129 8.20 5.36 22.35
CA GLY A 129 9.29 4.39 22.23
C GLY A 129 9.61 3.63 23.52
N THR A 130 8.93 3.93 24.63
CA THR A 130 9.15 3.24 25.91
C THR A 130 8.73 1.77 25.81
N VAL A 131 9.64 0.84 26.13
CA VAL A 131 9.36 -0.60 26.09
C VAL A 131 8.62 -1.02 27.36
N ILE A 132 7.36 -1.45 27.21
CA ILE A 132 6.48 -1.89 28.32
C ILE A 132 6.86 -3.30 28.79
N GLY A 133 7.30 -4.15 27.87
CA GLY A 133 7.70 -5.52 28.19
C GLY A 133 7.98 -6.38 26.97
N ARG A 134 8.61 -7.53 27.22
CA ARG A 134 8.89 -8.56 26.21
C ARG A 134 7.95 -9.73 26.42
N LYS A 135 7.28 -10.18 25.36
CA LYS A 135 6.39 -11.34 25.42
C LYS A 135 6.68 -12.30 24.27
N ILE A 136 6.83 -13.57 24.60
CA ILE A 136 6.90 -14.65 23.63
C ILE A 136 5.52 -14.79 22.99
N LEU A 137 5.44 -14.68 21.66
CA LEU A 137 4.17 -14.75 20.92
C LEU A 137 3.68 -16.18 20.67
N SER A 138 4.56 -17.18 20.74
CA SER A 138 4.21 -18.59 20.58
C SER A 138 4.09 -19.32 21.92
N LEU A 139 2.98 -20.02 22.11
CA LEU A 139 2.89 -21.17 23.02
C LEU A 139 2.82 -22.44 22.15
N PRO A 140 3.35 -23.59 22.61
CA PRO A 140 3.10 -24.89 21.97
C PRO A 140 1.60 -25.10 21.71
N ARG A 141 1.23 -25.66 20.55
CA ARG A 141 -0.17 -25.81 20.06
C ARG A 141 -1.10 -26.46 21.12
N GLU A 142 -0.58 -27.38 21.91
CA GLU A 142 -1.29 -28.05 23.02
C GLU A 142 -1.69 -27.07 24.13
N LYS A 143 -0.77 -26.19 24.55
CA LYS A 143 -1.02 -25.21 25.62
C LYS A 143 -2.05 -24.16 25.19
N ASP A 144 -2.06 -23.79 23.91
CA ASP A 144 -3.02 -22.83 23.36
C ASP A 144 -4.44 -23.43 23.28
N SER A 145 -4.57 -24.69 22.85
CA SER A 145 -5.85 -25.41 22.84
C SER A 145 -6.46 -25.54 24.24
N LEU A 146 -5.65 -25.90 25.24
CA LEU A 146 -6.06 -25.98 26.64
C LEU A 146 -6.50 -24.62 27.19
N GLY A 147 -5.74 -23.55 26.91
CA GLY A 147 -6.08 -22.18 27.31
C GLY A 147 -7.39 -21.71 26.70
N HIS A 148 -7.62 -21.99 25.42
CA HIS A 148 -8.87 -21.65 24.74
C HIS A 148 -10.08 -22.42 25.34
N LYS A 149 -9.92 -23.71 25.63
CA LYS A 149 -10.95 -24.53 26.29
C LYS A 149 -11.27 -24.02 27.70
N LEU A 150 -10.25 -23.73 28.51
CA LEU A 150 -10.39 -23.14 29.85
C LEU A 150 -11.10 -21.78 29.83
N ASN A 151 -10.74 -20.91 28.89
CA ASN A 151 -11.38 -19.59 28.77
C ASN A 151 -12.85 -19.69 28.31
N LYS A 152 -13.20 -20.70 27.50
CA LYS A 152 -14.61 -20.99 27.17
C LYS A 152 -15.39 -21.43 28.41
N ILE A 153 -14.80 -22.31 29.23
CA ILE A 153 -15.42 -22.79 30.48
C ILE A 153 -15.64 -21.62 31.45
N LYS A 154 -14.63 -20.78 31.67
CA LYS A 154 -14.73 -19.60 32.55
C LYS A 154 -15.75 -18.55 32.11
N LYS A 155 -16.10 -18.49 30.82
CA LYS A 155 -17.14 -17.59 30.30
C LYS A 155 -18.54 -18.19 30.36
N ALA A 156 -18.65 -19.51 30.51
CA ALA A 156 -19.91 -20.22 30.61
C ALA A 156 -20.39 -20.39 32.07
N GLN A 157 -19.51 -20.12 33.03
CA GLN A 157 -19.81 -19.97 34.45
C GLN A 157 -20.07 -18.49 34.76
#